data_AF-A0A7F5RIH3-F1
#
_entry.id   AF-A0A7F5RIH3-F1
#
_cell.length_a   1.000
_cell.length_b   1.000
_cell.length_c   1.000
_cell.angle_alpha   90.00
_cell.angle_beta   90.00
_cell.angle_gamma   90.00
#
_symmetry.space_group_name_H-M   'P 1'
#
loop_
_entity.id
_entity.type
_entity.pdbx_description
1 polymer ?
#
loop_
_entity_poly.entity_id
_entity_poly.type
_entity_poly.pdbx_seq_one_letter_code
_entity_poly.pdbx_strand_id
1 'polypeptide(L)'
;TRIGRYIVKKYRPNATSDEIKSGKNITFREFAQYLIREGVTNELANEHWMPVNDLCQPCLINYTFIGKYEWFEEDTRTVLDMVGAPYIDFPVSKPNYTRDKLRFYFQQLSLSEIEDLYNLYKLDFKLFGYDLNPILGFEIG
;
A
#
# COMPACT_ATOMS: atom_id res chain seq x y z
N THR A 1 -1.42 14.49 12.72
CA THR A 1 -0.13 14.54 11.98
C THR A 1 1.07 14.35 12.90
N ARG A 2 1.22 13.17 13.54
CA ARG A 2 2.46 12.83 14.29
C ARG A 2 3.54 12.32 13.35
N ILE A 3 3.17 11.37 12.50
CA ILE A 3 4.06 10.74 11.50
C ILE A 3 4.56 11.77 10.49
N GLY A 4 3.71 12.68 10.02
CA GLY A 4 4.16 13.67 9.06
C GLY A 4 5.24 14.62 9.56
N ARG A 5 5.14 15.06 10.82
CA ARG A 5 6.19 15.86 11.46
C ARG A 5 7.49 15.07 11.60
N TYR A 6 7.37 13.78 11.92
CA TYR A 6 8.51 12.86 11.99
C TYR A 6 9.20 12.70 10.63
N ILE A 7 8.42 12.45 9.58
CA ILE A 7 8.93 12.27 8.22
C ILE A 7 9.61 13.55 7.74
N VAL A 8 8.95 14.71 7.83
CA VAL A 8 9.54 16.00 7.42
C VAL A 8 10.84 16.26 8.17
N LYS A 9 10.87 16.06 9.49
CA LYS A 9 12.08 16.29 10.30
C LYS A 9 13.27 15.43 9.87
N LYS A 10 13.02 14.18 9.43
CA LYS A 10 14.10 13.19 9.21
C LYS A 10 14.49 13.01 7.74
N TYR A 11 13.53 13.20 6.82
CA TYR A 11 13.69 12.88 5.40
C TYR A 11 13.70 14.10 4.49
N ARG A 12 13.40 15.32 5.00
CA ARG A 12 13.47 16.56 4.23
C ARG A 12 14.73 17.36 4.62
N PRO A 13 15.77 17.39 3.77
CA PRO A 13 16.93 18.23 4.00
C PRO A 13 16.51 19.70 4.08
N ASN A 14 17.06 20.44 5.04
CA ASN A 14 16.83 21.88 5.23
C ASN A 14 15.34 22.27 5.46
N ALA A 15 14.53 21.37 6.05
CA ALA A 15 13.15 21.69 6.40
C ALA A 15 13.09 22.88 7.39
N THR A 16 12.20 23.82 7.12
CA THR A 16 11.95 24.96 8.01
C THR A 16 11.23 24.50 9.29
N SER A 17 11.37 25.29 10.36
CA SER A 17 10.67 25.05 11.62
C SER A 17 9.15 24.95 11.43
N ASP A 18 8.59 25.75 10.53
CA ASP A 18 7.15 25.74 10.22
C ASP A 18 6.72 24.48 9.45
N GLU A 19 7.53 24.00 8.51
CA GLU A 19 7.29 22.72 7.84
C GLU A 19 7.31 21.56 8.83
N ILE A 20 8.33 21.50 9.70
CA ILE A 20 8.44 20.47 10.73
C ILE A 20 7.27 20.53 11.71
N LYS A 21 6.85 21.74 12.12
CA LYS A 21 5.72 21.91 13.05
C LYS A 21 4.39 21.55 12.40
N SER A 22 4.21 21.86 11.11
CA SER A 22 2.98 21.51 10.40
C SER A 22 2.88 20.01 10.10
N GLY A 23 3.99 19.39 9.68
CA GLY A 23 4.03 18.00 9.21
C GLY A 23 3.13 17.73 8.01
N LYS A 24 2.82 18.75 7.22
CA LYS A 24 1.98 18.67 6.02
C LYS A 24 2.84 18.57 4.76
N ASN A 25 2.21 18.30 3.62
CA ASN A 25 2.83 18.31 2.29
C ASN A 25 4.06 17.41 2.19
N ILE A 26 3.97 16.22 2.77
CA ILE A 26 4.98 15.17 2.61
C ILE A 26 4.93 14.70 1.16
N THR A 27 6.09 14.58 0.53
CA THR A 27 6.20 14.03 -0.82
C THR A 27 6.08 12.51 -0.77
N PHE A 28 5.67 11.90 -1.88
CA PHE A 28 5.59 10.44 -1.94
C PHE A 28 6.94 9.78 -1.70
N ARG A 29 8.04 10.36 -2.22
CA ARG A 29 9.39 9.84 -1.98
C ARG A 29 9.79 9.87 -0.51
N GLU A 30 9.54 10.97 0.21
CA GLU A 30 9.80 11.05 1.66
C GLU A 30 9.03 9.98 2.43
N PHE A 31 7.78 9.73 2.04
CA PHE A 31 6.96 8.67 2.63
C PHE A 31 7.50 7.27 2.31
N ALA A 32 7.87 6.99 1.06
CA ALA A 32 8.45 5.70 0.67
C ALA A 32 9.77 5.41 1.40
N GLN A 33 10.65 6.41 1.51
CA GLN A 33 11.91 6.27 2.27
C GLN A 33 11.67 5.99 3.75
N TYR A 34 10.65 6.63 4.35
CA TYR A 34 10.22 6.30 5.70
C TYR A 34 9.79 4.84 5.83
N LEU A 35 8.93 4.34 4.93
CA LEU A 35 8.48 2.94 4.95
C LEU A 35 9.65 1.97 4.85
N ILE A 36 10.52 2.16 3.85
CA ILE A 36 11.68 1.30 3.59
C ILE A 36 12.58 1.19 4.83
N ARG A 37 12.83 2.31 5.52
CA ARG A 37 13.84 2.34 6.59
C ARG A 37 13.31 1.94 7.96
N GLU A 38 12.07 2.30 8.29
CA GLU A 38 11.59 2.17 9.66
C GLU A 38 10.07 2.18 9.81
N GLY A 39 9.32 2.56 8.77
CA GLY A 39 7.91 2.89 8.90
C GLY A 39 7.01 1.70 9.20
N VAL A 40 7.50 0.48 9.02
CA VAL A 40 6.81 -0.78 9.31
C VAL A 40 7.29 -1.48 10.59
N THR A 41 8.43 -1.08 11.16
CA THR A 41 9.07 -1.76 12.30
C THR A 41 9.23 -0.90 13.54
N ASN A 42 9.08 0.42 13.42
CA ASN A 42 9.21 1.33 14.56
C ASN A 42 7.91 1.42 15.38
N GLU A 43 7.96 2.13 16.51
CA GLU A 43 6.78 2.39 17.37
C GLU A 43 5.68 3.24 16.72
N LEU A 44 5.97 3.81 15.53
CA LEU A 44 5.04 4.55 14.70
C LEU A 44 4.52 3.71 13.52
N ALA A 45 4.85 2.42 13.48
CA ALA A 45 4.26 1.48 12.55
C ALA A 45 2.75 1.51 12.70
N ASN A 46 2.07 1.45 11.57
CA ASN A 46 0.62 1.58 11.51
C ASN A 46 0.09 0.55 10.56
N GLU A 47 -1.06 0.00 10.93
CA GLU A 47 -1.74 -1.04 10.18
C GLU A 47 -2.03 -0.66 8.72
N HIS A 48 -2.13 0.62 8.37
CA HIS A 48 -2.42 1.05 7.00
C HIS A 48 -1.28 0.84 6.01
N TRP A 49 -0.04 0.62 6.46
CA TRP A 49 1.12 0.38 5.60
C TRP A 49 1.99 -0.79 6.03
N MET A 50 1.56 -1.56 7.03
CA MET A 50 2.19 -2.83 7.34
C MET A 50 1.89 -3.86 6.23
N PRO A 51 2.80 -4.81 5.95
CA PRO A 51 2.52 -5.90 5.04
C PRO A 51 1.27 -6.68 5.45
N VAL A 52 0.43 -7.03 4.47
CA VAL A 52 -0.83 -7.74 4.70
C VAL A 52 -0.57 -9.13 5.27
N ASN A 53 0.52 -9.78 4.85
CA ASN A 53 0.97 -11.04 5.43
C ASN A 53 1.13 -10.95 6.95
N ASP A 54 1.66 -9.83 7.46
CA ASP A 54 1.92 -9.66 8.89
C ASP A 54 0.64 -9.40 9.67
N LEU A 55 -0.32 -8.70 9.07
CA LEU A 55 -1.62 -8.38 9.67
C LEU A 55 -2.60 -9.54 9.63
N CYS A 56 -2.68 -10.25 8.51
CA CYS A 56 -3.71 -11.25 8.24
C CYS A 56 -3.20 -12.68 8.39
N GLN A 57 -1.89 -12.91 8.37
CA GLN A 57 -1.28 -14.24 8.51
C GLN A 57 -1.95 -15.31 7.62
N PRO A 58 -2.05 -15.10 6.30
CA PRO A 58 -2.78 -15.99 5.38
C PRO A 58 -2.22 -17.42 5.33
N CYS A 59 -0.98 -17.62 5.76
CA CYS A 59 -0.37 -18.95 5.87
C CYS A 59 -0.79 -19.70 7.15
N LEU A 60 -1.30 -19.01 8.17
CA LEU A 60 -1.68 -19.59 9.47
C LEU A 60 -3.19 -19.70 9.65
N ILE A 61 -3.94 -18.81 9.01
CA ILE A 61 -5.41 -18.77 9.07
C ILE A 61 -5.97 -19.42 7.80
N ASN A 62 -6.87 -20.38 7.97
CA ASN A 62 -7.55 -21.03 6.85
C ASN A 62 -8.71 -20.17 6.34
N TYR A 63 -8.38 -19.17 5.53
CA TYR A 63 -9.38 -18.30 4.90
C TYR A 63 -10.25 -19.10 3.92
N THR A 64 -11.56 -18.97 4.06
CA THR A 64 -12.54 -19.57 3.13
C THR A 64 -12.65 -18.77 1.82
N PHE A 65 -12.26 -17.50 1.85
CA PHE A 65 -12.31 -16.59 0.72
C PHE A 65 -11.22 -15.52 0.82
N ILE A 66 -10.55 -15.24 -0.31
CA ILE A 66 -9.60 -14.13 -0.48
C ILE A 66 -10.00 -13.39 -1.74
N GLY A 67 -10.49 -12.16 -1.59
CA GLY A 67 -10.91 -11.31 -2.71
C GLY A 67 -9.86 -10.29 -3.12
N LYS A 68 -10.10 -9.62 -4.25
CA LYS A 68 -9.33 -8.48 -4.76
C LYS A 68 -10.24 -7.31 -5.10
N TYR A 69 -9.75 -6.09 -4.89
CA TYR A 69 -10.51 -4.88 -5.22
C TYR A 69 -10.80 -4.75 -6.72
N GLU A 70 -9.99 -5.36 -7.57
CA GLU A 70 -10.22 -5.45 -9.01
C GLU A 70 -11.50 -6.22 -9.38
N TRP A 71 -11.96 -7.12 -8.51
CA TRP A 71 -13.13 -8.00 -8.69
C TRP A 71 -14.19 -7.74 -7.62
N PHE A 72 -14.25 -6.51 -7.09
CA PHE A 72 -15.02 -6.19 -5.89
C PHE A 72 -16.50 -6.60 -5.99
N GLU A 73 -17.14 -6.40 -7.13
CA GLU A 73 -18.57 -6.74 -7.31
C GLU A 73 -18.79 -8.25 -7.33
N GLU A 74 -17.99 -8.98 -8.11
CA GLU A 74 -18.04 -10.44 -8.24
C GLU A 74 -17.69 -11.12 -6.92
N ASP A 75 -16.65 -10.64 -6.23
CA ASP A 75 -16.20 -11.15 -4.95
C ASP A 75 -17.25 -10.93 -3.87
N THR A 76 -17.89 -9.77 -3.84
CA THR A 76 -18.93 -9.51 -2.85
C THR A 76 -20.16 -10.38 -3.09
N ARG A 77 -20.56 -10.59 -4.35
CA ARG A 77 -21.63 -11.52 -4.71
C ARG A 77 -21.33 -12.94 -4.21
N THR A 78 -20.10 -13.39 -4.42
CA THR A 78 -19.61 -14.70 -3.95
C THR A 78 -19.72 -14.82 -2.43
N VAL A 79 -19.23 -13.82 -1.68
CA VAL A 79 -19.29 -13.83 -0.22
C VAL A 79 -20.73 -13.82 0.30
N LEU A 80 -21.63 -13.03 -0.30
CA LEU A 80 -23.03 -12.99 0.10
C LEU A 80 -23.72 -14.36 -0.09
N ASP A 81 -23.46 -15.03 -1.22
CA ASP A 81 -23.98 -16.37 -1.49
C ASP A 81 -23.46 -17.39 -0.46
N MET A 82 -22.16 -17.36 -0.15
CA MET A 82 -21.53 -18.26 0.84
C MET A 82 -22.17 -18.17 2.24
N VAL A 83 -22.69 -17.00 2.62
CA VAL A 83 -23.32 -16.79 3.94
C VAL A 83 -24.86 -16.84 3.88
N GLY A 84 -25.44 -17.14 2.72
CA GLY A 84 -26.90 -17.16 2.53
C GLY A 84 -27.55 -15.78 2.69
N ALA A 85 -26.80 -14.70 2.46
CA ALA A 85 -27.31 -13.34 2.52
C ALA A 85 -27.99 -12.97 1.19
N PRO A 86 -29.02 -12.11 1.23
CA PRO A 86 -29.62 -11.60 0.01
C PRO A 86 -28.61 -10.79 -0.80
N TYR A 87 -28.82 -10.77 -2.11
CA TYR A 87 -28.08 -9.91 -3.02
C TYR A 87 -28.27 -8.43 -2.66
N ILE A 88 -27.19 -7.65 -2.82
CA ILE A 88 -27.17 -6.21 -2.59
C ILE A 88 -26.74 -5.55 -3.89
N ASP A 89 -27.51 -4.55 -4.34
CA ASP A 89 -27.08 -3.68 -5.42
C ASP A 89 -26.03 -2.69 -4.91
N PHE A 90 -24.83 -2.79 -5.46
CA PHE A 90 -23.78 -1.81 -5.20
C PHE A 90 -24.06 -0.54 -5.99
N PRO A 91 -23.94 0.65 -5.37
CA PRO A 91 -24.01 1.88 -6.13
C PRO A 91 -22.88 1.89 -7.16
N VAL A 92 -23.17 2.35 -8.37
CA VAL A 92 -22.15 2.54 -9.41
C VAL A 92 -21.11 3.52 -8.88
N SER A 93 -20.00 2.98 -8.40
CA SER A 93 -18.87 3.79 -7.95
C SER A 93 -18.17 4.36 -9.17
N LYS A 94 -17.67 5.60 -9.05
CA LYS A 94 -16.79 6.14 -10.09
C LYS A 94 -15.59 5.20 -10.22
N PRO A 95 -15.15 4.85 -11.43
CA PRO A 95 -13.94 4.07 -11.61
C PRO A 95 -12.80 4.75 -10.85
N ASN A 96 -12.24 4.05 -9.87
CA ASN A 96 -11.09 4.52 -9.12
C ASN A 96 -9.83 4.20 -9.95
N TYR A 97 -9.31 5.20 -10.62
CA TYR A 97 -8.08 5.13 -11.42
C TYR A 97 -6.81 5.09 -10.56
N THR A 98 -6.82 4.30 -9.47
CA THR A 98 -5.64 4.16 -8.59
C THR A 98 -4.45 3.59 -9.37
N ARG A 99 -4.69 2.67 -10.31
CA ARG A 99 -3.66 2.14 -11.23
C ARG A 99 -2.99 3.26 -12.04
N ASP A 100 -3.75 4.23 -12.53
CA ASP A 100 -3.21 5.32 -13.37
C ASP A 100 -2.28 6.23 -12.57
N LYS A 101 -2.41 6.26 -11.24
CA LYS A 101 -1.53 7.03 -10.35
C LYS A 101 -0.24 6.30 -9.99
N LEU A 102 -0.16 4.98 -10.18
CA LEU A 102 1.02 4.20 -9.80
C LEU A 102 2.27 4.72 -10.51
N ARG A 103 2.21 4.88 -11.84
CA ARG A 103 3.33 5.41 -12.62
C ARG A 103 3.74 6.81 -12.15
N PHE A 104 2.77 7.67 -11.83
CA PHE A 104 3.02 9.03 -11.35
C PHE A 104 3.79 9.08 -10.02
N TYR A 105 3.54 8.13 -9.12
CA TYR A 105 4.22 8.06 -7.83
C TYR A 105 5.55 7.31 -7.91
N PHE A 106 5.59 6.16 -8.58
CA PHE A 106 6.80 5.35 -8.71
C PHE A 106 7.90 6.04 -9.53
N GLN A 107 7.57 6.90 -10.51
CA GLN A 107 8.58 7.69 -11.22
C GLN A 107 9.34 8.70 -10.33
N GLN A 108 8.83 8.97 -9.12
CA GLN A 108 9.52 9.85 -8.15
C GLN A 108 10.61 9.10 -7.36
N LEU A 109 10.65 7.77 -7.48
CA LEU A 109 11.59 6.90 -6.80
C LEU A 109 12.73 6.50 -7.74
N SER A 110 13.92 6.31 -7.18
CA SER A 110 15.02 5.64 -7.85
C SER A 110 14.76 4.13 -7.95
N LEU A 111 15.44 3.45 -8.89
CA LEU A 111 15.30 1.99 -9.04
C LEU A 111 15.62 1.23 -7.74
N SER A 112 16.65 1.66 -7.00
CA SER A 112 16.99 1.09 -5.69
C SER A 112 15.87 1.27 -4.67
N GLU A 113 15.23 2.45 -4.63
CA GLU A 113 14.10 2.67 -3.72
C GLU A 113 12.88 1.80 -4.11
N ILE A 114 12.66 1.56 -5.40
CA ILE A 114 11.60 0.65 -5.88
C ILE A 114 11.91 -0.79 -5.47
N GLU A 115 13.15 -1.24 -5.64
CA GLU A 115 13.60 -2.58 -5.25
C GLU A 115 13.51 -2.79 -3.73
N ASP A 116 13.94 -1.83 -2.94
CA ASP A 116 13.83 -1.88 -1.47
C ASP A 116 12.37 -1.93 -1.02
N LEU A 117 11.49 -1.12 -1.65
CA LEU A 117 10.06 -1.12 -1.37
C LEU A 117 9.40 -2.44 -1.79
N TYR A 118 9.80 -3.01 -2.93
CA TYR A 118 9.35 -4.33 -3.35
C TYR A 118 9.78 -5.40 -2.35
N ASN A 119 11.05 -5.39 -1.92
CA ASN A 119 11.56 -6.34 -0.95
C ASN A 119 10.82 -6.25 0.39
N LEU A 120 10.43 -5.05 0.82
CA LEU A 120 9.61 -4.84 2.00
C LEU A 120 8.24 -5.55 1.91
N TYR A 121 7.57 -5.51 0.75
CA TYR A 121 6.25 -6.12 0.54
C TYR A 121 6.29 -7.44 -0.25
N LYS A 122 7.47 -8.04 -0.43
CA LYS A 122 7.71 -9.13 -1.38
C LYS A 122 6.77 -10.32 -1.18
N LEU A 123 6.50 -10.66 0.08
CA LEU A 123 5.63 -11.78 0.41
C LEU A 123 4.17 -11.50 0.01
N ASP A 124 3.70 -10.26 0.17
CA ASP A 124 2.35 -9.86 -0.27
C ASP A 124 2.23 -9.96 -1.80
N PHE A 125 3.23 -9.45 -2.54
CA PHE A 125 3.25 -9.59 -4.01
C PHE A 125 3.12 -11.05 -4.44
N LYS A 126 3.88 -11.95 -3.79
CA LYS A 126 3.86 -13.39 -4.10
C LYS A 126 2.57 -14.08 -3.70
N LEU A 127 2.07 -13.83 -2.49
CA LEU A 127 0.88 -14.49 -1.95
C LEU A 127 -0.39 -14.08 -2.70
N PHE A 128 -0.48 -12.80 -3.09
CA PHE A 128 -1.69 -12.26 -3.73
C PHE A 128 -1.57 -12.14 -5.25
N GLY A 129 -0.45 -12.57 -5.84
CA GLY A 129 -0.24 -12.59 -7.29
C GLY A 129 -0.25 -11.20 -7.91
N TYR A 130 0.47 -10.27 -7.30
CA TYR A 130 0.77 -8.96 -7.88
C TYR A 130 2.21 -8.95 -8.43
N ASP A 131 2.47 -8.09 -9.41
CA ASP A 131 3.80 -7.90 -9.99
C ASP A 131 4.06 -6.40 -10.31
N LEU A 132 5.31 -6.10 -10.67
CA LEU A 132 5.74 -4.73 -11.01
C LEU A 132 5.68 -4.43 -12.51
N ASN A 133 5.23 -5.35 -13.36
CA ASN A 133 5.18 -5.15 -14.81
C ASN A 133 4.35 -3.92 -15.20
N PRO A 134 3.18 -3.62 -14.59
CA PRO A 134 2.44 -2.39 -14.89
C PRO A 134 3.19 -1.09 -14.59
N ILE A 135 4.24 -1.16 -13.76
CA ILE A 135 4.99 0.01 -13.29
C ILE A 135 6.31 0.16 -14.06
N LEU A 136 7.04 -0.93 -14.23
CA LEU A 136 8.40 -0.94 -14.78
C LEU A 136 8.46 -1.43 -16.23
N GLY A 137 7.44 -2.15 -16.70
CA GLY A 137 7.44 -2.80 -18.01
C GLY A 137 8.30 -4.07 -18.08
N PHE A 138 8.84 -4.54 -16.96
CA PHE A 138 9.60 -5.79 -16.84
C PHE A 138 9.55 -6.32 -15.39
N GLU A 139 9.82 -7.62 -15.22
CA GLU A 139 9.83 -8.27 -13.91
C GLU A 139 11.14 -8.00 -13.16
N ILE A 140 11.03 -7.72 -11.86
CA ILE A 140 12.16 -7.75 -10.93
C ILE A 140 12.07 -9.06 -10.15
N GLY A 141 12.90 -10.05 -10.51
CA GLY A 141 13.37 -11.16 -9.67
C GLY A 141 12.34 -12.04 -8.96
#